data_AF-A0A7K2AY37-F1
#
_entry.id   AF-A0A7K2AY37-F1
#
_cell.length_a   1.000
_cell.length_b   1.000
_cell.length_c   1.000
_cell.angle_alpha   90.00
_cell.angle_beta   90.00
_cell.angle_gamma   90.00
#
_symmetry.space_group_name_H-M   'P 1'
#
loop_
_entity.id
_entity.type
_entity.pdbx_description
1 polymer ?
#
loop_
_entity_poly.entity_id
_entity_poly.type
_entity_poly.pdbx_seq_one_letter_code
_entity_poly.pdbx_strand_id
1 'polypeptide(L)'
;MIRDFSLDIDALRGFLHLVSVSVWVGGQIVVAGLIPLLRKVDRSAGPLPEGEKSVTQKAAHRFGRISWPFFALAIITGLWSLGEVVANDEWTSSTSAWKILFFVKIALVAASGVGAWLHTRAQRAPERALFASVASLTALAALLIAASFQSSLPA
;
A
#
# COMPACT_ATOMS: atom_id res chain seq x y z
N MET A 1 -15.00 -31.11 2.86
CA MET A 1 -14.93 -29.90 2.00
C MET A 1 -13.96 -30.20 0.88
N ILE A 2 -14.47 -30.45 -0.33
CA ILE A 2 -13.61 -30.59 -1.52
C ILE A 2 -13.25 -29.16 -1.93
N ARG A 3 -11.95 -28.87 -2.06
CA ARG A 3 -11.47 -27.58 -2.57
C ARG A 3 -11.30 -27.72 -4.07
N ASP A 4 -12.26 -27.22 -4.82
CA ASP A 4 -12.16 -27.11 -6.27
C ASP A 4 -11.27 -25.91 -6.63
N PHE A 5 -10.55 -26.00 -7.76
CA PHE A 5 -9.69 -24.94 -8.26
C PHE A 5 -10.31 -24.34 -9.53
N SER A 6 -10.77 -23.09 -9.45
CA SER A 6 -11.17 -22.28 -10.59
C SER A 6 -10.22 -21.09 -10.75
N LEU A 7 -9.73 -20.87 -11.98
CA LEU A 7 -9.08 -19.61 -12.38
C LEU A 7 -10.10 -18.77 -13.14
N ASP A 8 -10.93 -18.07 -12.39
CA ASP A 8 -11.90 -17.12 -12.92
C ASP A 8 -11.41 -15.67 -12.76
N ILE A 9 -12.26 -14.74 -13.21
CA ILE A 9 -11.95 -13.32 -13.19
C ILE A 9 -11.86 -12.75 -11.78
N ASP A 10 -12.62 -13.32 -10.84
CA ASP A 10 -12.60 -12.94 -9.43
C ASP A 10 -11.27 -13.35 -8.78
N ALA A 11 -10.81 -14.57 -9.06
CA ALA A 11 -9.52 -15.07 -8.63
C ALA A 11 -8.38 -14.20 -9.19
N LEU A 12 -8.46 -13.82 -10.48
CA LEU A 12 -7.47 -12.93 -11.10
C LEU A 12 -7.46 -11.54 -10.45
N ARG A 13 -8.63 -10.92 -10.26
CA ARG A 13 -8.77 -9.61 -9.58
C ARG A 13 -8.17 -9.66 -8.17
N GLY A 14 -8.53 -10.68 -7.40
CA GLY A 14 -8.05 -10.89 -6.03
C GLY A 14 -6.53 -11.08 -5.99
N PHE A 15 -5.98 -11.91 -6.88
CA PHE A 15 -4.55 -12.12 -7.03
C PHE A 15 -3.81 -10.82 -7.33
N LEU A 16 -4.26 -10.06 -8.34
CA LEU A 16 -3.64 -8.79 -8.72
C LEU A 16 -3.68 -7.77 -7.57
N HIS A 17 -4.83 -7.65 -6.88
CA HIS A 17 -4.94 -6.76 -5.72
C HIS A 17 -4.00 -7.17 -4.60
N LEU A 18 -3.92 -8.47 -4.28
CA LEU A 18 -3.07 -8.99 -3.22
C LEU A 18 -1.58 -8.76 -3.51
N VAL A 19 -1.13 -9.06 -4.73
CA VAL A 19 0.25 -8.79 -5.14
C VAL A 19 0.55 -7.30 -5.06
N SER A 20 -0.35 -6.45 -5.54
CA SER A 20 -0.20 -4.99 -5.46
C SER A 20 -0.07 -4.46 -4.05
N VAL A 21 -0.97 -4.87 -3.16
CA VAL A 21 -0.94 -4.43 -1.76
C VAL A 21 0.29 -5.00 -1.05
N SER A 22 0.73 -6.21 -1.39
CA SER A 22 1.96 -6.82 -0.86
C SER A 22 3.20 -6.02 -1.25
N VAL A 23 3.31 -5.57 -2.50
CA VAL A 23 4.43 -4.73 -2.94
C VAL A 23 4.36 -3.34 -2.28
N TRP A 24 3.18 -2.73 -2.21
CA TRP A 24 3.02 -1.40 -1.63
C TRP A 24 3.32 -1.38 -0.12
N VAL A 25 2.65 -2.22 0.66
CA VAL A 25 2.76 -2.22 2.13
C VAL A 25 3.95 -3.05 2.59
N GLY A 26 4.09 -4.27 2.09
CA GLY A 26 5.21 -5.15 2.44
C GLY A 26 6.55 -4.53 2.03
N GLY A 27 6.62 -3.89 0.86
CA GLY A 27 7.82 -3.17 0.42
C GLY A 27 8.21 -2.01 1.34
N GLN A 28 7.24 -1.25 1.87
CA GLN A 28 7.51 -0.20 2.87
C GLN A 28 8.13 -0.78 4.13
N ILE A 29 7.61 -1.90 4.64
CA ILE A 29 8.14 -2.59 5.83
C ILE A 29 9.59 -3.04 5.59
N VAL A 30 9.85 -3.69 4.45
CA VAL A 30 11.19 -4.17 4.10
C VAL A 30 12.18 -3.01 3.97
N VAL A 31 11.83 -1.96 3.23
CA VAL A 31 12.70 -0.79 3.05
C VAL A 31 12.95 -0.09 4.39
N ALA A 32 11.93 0.07 5.24
CA ALA A 32 12.08 0.66 6.57
C ALA A 32 13.09 -0.14 7.42
N GLY A 33 13.04 -1.48 7.36
CA GLY A 33 14.00 -2.36 8.03
C GLY A 33 15.42 -2.28 7.47
N LEU A 34 15.59 -2.03 6.17
CA LEU A 34 16.89 -1.92 5.52
C LEU A 34 17.58 -0.56 5.71
N ILE A 35 16.82 0.53 5.90
CA ILE A 35 17.35 1.89 6.00
C ILE A 35 18.49 2.04 7.04
N PRO A 36 18.41 1.48 8.27
CA PRO A 36 19.49 1.59 9.26
C PRO A 36 20.81 0.99 8.76
N LEU A 37 20.76 -0.12 8.02
CA LEU A 37 21.93 -0.76 7.43
C LEU A 37 22.51 0.10 6.29
N LEU A 38 21.66 0.56 5.37
CA LEU A 38 22.10 1.41 4.25
C LEU A 38 22.74 2.72 4.73
N ARG A 39 22.24 3.30 5.82
CA ARG A 39 22.85 4.46 6.48
C ARG A 39 24.20 4.18 7.15
N LYS A 40 24.48 2.93 7.55
CA LYS A 40 25.83 2.54 8.01
C LYS A 40 26.79 2.50 6.82
N VAL A 41 26.37 1.90 5.71
CA VAL A 41 27.15 1.86 4.46
C VAL A 41 27.46 3.27 3.97
N ASP A 42 26.47 4.16 3.91
CA ASP A 42 26.66 5.56 3.50
C ASP A 42 27.69 6.29 4.39
N ARG A 43 27.72 6.03 5.71
CA ARG A 43 28.71 6.64 6.63
C ARG A 43 30.12 6.09 6.42
N SER A 44 30.26 4.81 6.11
CA SER A 44 31.56 4.17 5.87
C SER A 44 32.19 4.56 4.53
N ALA A 45 31.39 4.96 3.54
CA ALA A 45 31.86 5.33 2.21
C ALA A 45 32.53 6.72 2.13
N GLY A 46 32.42 7.55 3.18
CA GLY A 46 32.96 8.91 3.20
C GLY A 46 32.05 9.93 2.49
N PRO A 47 32.51 11.19 2.30
CA PRO A 47 31.74 12.24 1.65
C PRO A 47 31.43 11.89 0.18
N LEU A 48 30.19 12.11 -0.24
CA LEU A 48 29.77 11.92 -1.63
C LEU A 48 30.15 13.13 -2.49
N PRO A 49 30.52 12.93 -3.77
CA PRO A 49 30.61 14.01 -4.75
C PRO A 49 29.32 14.83 -4.84
N GLU A 50 29.45 16.11 -5.18
CA GLU A 50 28.30 16.99 -5.32
C GLU A 50 27.33 16.45 -6.39
N GLY A 51 26.05 16.38 -6.05
CA GLY A 51 25.00 15.85 -6.93
C GLY A 51 24.86 14.32 -6.93
N GLU A 52 25.73 13.56 -6.27
CA GLU A 52 25.59 12.11 -6.20
C GLU A 52 24.61 11.67 -5.11
N LYS A 53 23.74 10.70 -5.45
CA LYS A 53 22.83 10.07 -4.50
C LYS A 53 23.54 9.01 -3.66
N SER A 54 23.31 9.03 -2.36
CA SER A 54 23.75 7.96 -1.45
C SER A 54 23.11 6.60 -1.80
N VAL A 55 23.66 5.49 -1.29
CA VAL A 55 23.07 4.17 -1.52
C VAL A 55 21.67 4.10 -0.95
N THR A 56 21.44 4.71 0.23
CA THR A 56 20.09 4.84 0.81
C THR A 56 19.13 5.56 -0.14
N GLN A 57 19.57 6.68 -0.74
CA GLN A 57 18.74 7.45 -1.68
C GLN A 57 18.49 6.69 -2.99
N LYS A 58 19.50 5.99 -3.51
CA LYS A 58 19.38 5.13 -4.71
C LYS A 58 18.35 4.01 -4.46
N ALA A 59 18.43 3.34 -3.31
CA ALA A 59 17.48 2.29 -2.91
C ALA A 59 16.05 2.83 -2.78
N ALA A 60 15.85 3.95 -2.08
CA ALA A 60 14.53 4.58 -1.92
C ALA A 60 13.92 4.98 -3.27
N HIS A 61 14.73 5.55 -4.18
CA HIS A 61 14.28 5.93 -5.53
C HIS A 61 13.86 4.72 -6.37
N ARG A 62 14.62 3.62 -6.28
CA ARG A 62 14.30 2.37 -6.98
C ARG A 62 13.03 1.72 -6.41
N PHE A 63 12.88 1.71 -5.09
CA PHE A 63 11.64 1.26 -4.46
C PHE A 63 10.44 2.07 -4.96
N GLY A 64 10.54 3.41 -4.98
CA GLY A 64 9.45 4.26 -5.48
C GLY A 64 9.04 3.91 -6.92
N ARG A 65 9.99 3.71 -7.83
CA ARG A 65 9.71 3.33 -9.23
C ARG A 65 8.94 2.01 -9.36
N ILE A 66 9.11 1.08 -8.43
CA ILE A 66 8.39 -0.20 -8.41
C ILE A 66 7.05 -0.03 -7.69
N SER A 67 7.07 0.60 -6.52
CA SER A 67 5.93 0.70 -5.62
C SER A 67 4.76 1.50 -6.22
N TRP A 68 5.04 2.61 -6.91
CA TRP A 68 4.00 3.47 -7.50
C TRP A 68 3.11 2.76 -8.53
N PRO A 69 3.64 2.01 -9.52
CA PRO A 69 2.82 1.17 -10.39
C PRO A 69 1.92 0.18 -9.64
N PHE A 70 2.44 -0.49 -8.61
CA PHE A 70 1.64 -1.44 -7.83
C PHE A 70 0.57 -0.75 -6.98
N PHE A 71 0.81 0.47 -6.51
CA PHE A 71 -0.23 1.29 -5.87
C PHE A 71 -1.36 1.64 -6.85
N ALA A 72 -1.00 2.07 -8.05
CA ALA A 72 -2.00 2.34 -9.09
C ALA A 72 -2.80 1.07 -9.41
N LEU A 73 -2.14 -0.08 -9.52
CA LEU A 73 -2.81 -1.36 -9.72
C LEU A 73 -3.70 -1.75 -8.52
N ALA A 74 -3.29 -1.46 -7.27
CA ALA A 74 -4.13 -1.65 -6.09
C ALA A 74 -5.41 -0.80 -6.14
N ILE A 75 -5.30 0.46 -6.57
CA ILE A 75 -6.45 1.36 -6.74
C ILE A 75 -7.38 0.80 -7.82
N ILE A 76 -6.84 0.44 -8.99
CA ILE A 76 -7.64 -0.06 -10.12
C ILE A 76 -8.42 -1.32 -9.71
N THR A 77 -7.74 -2.30 -9.10
CA THR A 77 -8.37 -3.56 -8.67
C THR A 77 -9.32 -3.38 -7.48
N GLY A 78 -9.05 -2.40 -6.60
CA GLY A 78 -9.97 -2.00 -5.53
C GLY A 78 -11.24 -1.35 -6.05
N LEU A 79 -11.12 -0.48 -7.06
CA LEU A 79 -12.27 0.13 -7.74
C LEU A 79 -13.07 -0.90 -8.54
N TRP A 80 -12.40 -1.87 -9.17
CA TRP A 80 -13.09 -3.01 -9.79
C TRP A 80 -13.93 -3.76 -8.75
N SER A 81 -13.35 -4.09 -7.59
CA SER A 81 -14.10 -4.79 -6.53
C SER A 81 -15.33 -3.99 -6.06
N LEU A 82 -15.23 -2.65 -5.98
CA LEU A 82 -16.39 -1.80 -5.70
C LEU A 82 -17.44 -1.87 -6.82
N GLY A 83 -17.00 -1.86 -8.09
CA GLY A 83 -17.90 -2.00 -9.24
C GLY A 83 -18.74 -3.27 -9.17
N GLU A 84 -18.15 -4.39 -8.72
CA GLU A 84 -18.86 -5.66 -8.53
C GLU A 84 -19.88 -5.58 -7.39
N VAL A 85 -19.51 -4.98 -6.25
CA VAL A 85 -20.44 -4.76 -5.12
C VAL A 85 -21.65 -3.93 -5.55
N VAL A 86 -21.45 -2.96 -6.44
CA VAL A 86 -22.54 -2.13 -6.97
C VAL A 86 -23.35 -2.89 -8.03
N ALA A 87 -22.69 -3.59 -8.94
CA ALA A 87 -23.35 -4.31 -10.03
C ALA A 87 -24.20 -5.50 -9.56
N ASN A 88 -23.82 -6.11 -8.43
CA ASN A 88 -24.53 -7.25 -7.83
C ASN A 88 -25.53 -6.82 -6.73
N ASP A 89 -25.91 -5.54 -6.66
CA ASP A 89 -26.83 -4.94 -5.67
C ASP A 89 -26.42 -5.12 -4.19
N GLU A 90 -25.24 -5.68 -3.91
CA GLU A 90 -24.69 -5.90 -2.57
C GLU A 90 -24.50 -4.58 -1.80
N TRP A 91 -24.29 -3.48 -2.52
CA TRP A 91 -24.24 -2.16 -1.92
C TRP A 91 -25.54 -1.83 -1.17
N THR A 92 -26.70 -2.13 -1.74
CA THR A 92 -27.98 -1.77 -1.13
C THR A 92 -28.29 -2.65 0.08
N SER A 93 -27.98 -3.94 -0.01
CA SER A 93 -28.19 -4.92 1.06
C SER A 93 -27.17 -4.82 2.20
N SER A 94 -26.04 -4.15 2.00
CA SER A 94 -24.99 -3.99 3.02
C SER A 94 -25.41 -3.09 4.19
N THR A 95 -24.96 -3.46 5.39
CA THR A 95 -25.19 -2.69 6.62
C THR A 95 -24.52 -1.31 6.58
N SER A 96 -25.05 -0.35 7.36
CA SER A 96 -24.44 0.98 7.49
C SER A 96 -22.99 0.92 8.01
N ALA A 97 -22.71 -0.01 8.94
CA ALA A 97 -21.37 -0.21 9.48
C ALA A 97 -20.37 -0.63 8.40
N TRP A 98 -20.75 -1.58 7.53
CA TRP A 98 -19.93 -2.00 6.40
C TRP A 98 -19.62 -0.83 5.45
N LYS A 99 -20.64 -0.03 5.10
CA LYS A 99 -20.50 1.15 4.23
C LYS A 99 -19.57 2.21 4.82
N ILE A 100 -19.68 2.49 6.13
CA ILE A 100 -18.79 3.42 6.83
C ILE A 100 -17.35 2.91 6.78
N LEU A 101 -17.12 1.66 7.15
CA LEU A 101 -15.77 1.07 7.12
C LEU A 101 -15.18 1.07 5.71
N PHE A 102 -16.00 0.86 4.69
CA PHE A 102 -15.58 0.96 3.30
C PHE A 102 -15.04 2.37 2.99
N PHE A 103 -15.80 3.43 3.29
CA PHE A 103 -15.33 4.81 3.07
C PHE A 103 -14.10 5.16 3.91
N VAL A 104 -14.02 4.68 5.15
CA VAL A 104 -12.82 4.84 6.00
C VAL A 104 -11.62 4.17 5.34
N LYS A 105 -11.75 2.94 4.81
CA LYS A 105 -10.69 2.26 4.07
C LYS A 105 -10.23 3.09 2.88
N ILE A 106 -11.15 3.62 2.06
CA ILE A 106 -10.79 4.44 0.89
C ILE A 106 -10.05 5.71 1.32
N ALA A 107 -10.51 6.39 2.36
CA ALA A 107 -9.83 7.57 2.91
C ALA A 107 -8.42 7.23 3.40
N LEU A 108 -8.23 6.08 4.05
CA LEU A 108 -6.91 5.60 4.49
C LEU A 108 -5.99 5.27 3.31
N VAL A 109 -6.49 4.64 2.25
CA VAL A 109 -5.70 4.39 1.02
C VAL A 109 -5.27 5.71 0.38
N ALA A 110 -6.17 6.69 0.28
CA ALA A 110 -5.85 8.02 -0.23
C ALA A 110 -4.79 8.72 0.64
N ALA A 111 -4.95 8.70 1.96
CA ALA A 111 -3.97 9.24 2.90
C ALA A 111 -2.61 8.53 2.78
N SER A 112 -2.58 7.23 2.51
CA SER A 112 -1.35 6.48 2.27
C SER A 112 -0.61 7.00 1.04
N GLY A 113 -1.32 7.13 -0.09
CA GLY A 113 -0.75 7.65 -1.34
C GLY A 113 -0.27 9.10 -1.22
N VAL A 114 -1.10 9.97 -0.63
CA VAL A 114 -0.75 11.39 -0.42
C VAL A 114 0.44 11.52 0.53
N GLY A 115 0.45 10.76 1.63
CA GLY A 115 1.59 10.70 2.55
C GLY A 115 2.87 10.26 1.84
N ALA A 116 2.82 9.20 1.02
CA ALA A 116 3.97 8.75 0.25
C ALA A 116 4.46 9.82 -0.74
N TRP A 117 3.55 10.50 -1.42
CA TRP A 117 3.89 11.58 -2.33
C TRP A 117 4.53 12.78 -1.60
N LEU A 118 3.94 13.23 -0.49
CA LEU A 118 4.50 14.30 0.35
C LEU A 118 5.87 13.91 0.92
N HIS A 119 6.06 12.65 1.31
CA HIS A 119 7.36 12.13 1.73
C HIS A 119 8.44 12.34 0.67
N THR A 120 8.12 12.12 -0.62
CA THR A 120 9.09 12.36 -1.72
C THR A 120 9.40 13.84 -1.96
N ARG A 121 8.52 14.75 -1.55
CA ARG A 121 8.68 16.21 -1.70
C ARG A 121 9.31 16.89 -0.48
N ALA A 122 9.28 16.25 0.67
CA ALA A 122 9.76 16.80 1.91
C ALA A 122 11.27 17.09 1.88
N GLN A 123 11.64 18.30 2.29
CA GLN A 123 13.03 18.75 2.32
C GLN A 123 13.65 18.56 3.70
N ARG A 124 12.83 18.62 4.77
CA ARG A 124 13.29 18.51 6.14
C ARG A 124 13.16 17.08 6.67
N ALA A 125 14.11 16.66 7.50
CA ALA A 125 14.09 15.35 8.15
C ALA A 125 12.78 15.06 8.95
N PRO A 126 12.26 15.97 9.80
CA PRO A 126 11.01 15.72 10.52
C PRO A 126 9.79 15.56 9.60
N GLU A 127 9.71 16.34 8.51
CA GLU A 127 8.64 16.21 7.51
C GLU A 127 8.69 14.85 6.83
N ARG A 128 9.88 14.42 6.40
CA ARG A 128 10.07 13.09 5.78
C ARG A 128 9.60 11.99 6.71
N ALA A 129 9.93 12.08 8.01
CA ALA A 129 9.49 11.11 9.01
C ALA A 129 7.97 11.11 9.18
N LEU A 130 7.36 12.28 9.34
CA LEU A 130 5.91 12.42 9.47
C LEU A 130 5.17 11.80 8.29
N PHE A 131 5.52 12.18 7.07
CA PHE A 131 4.83 11.71 5.87
C PHE A 131 5.08 10.22 5.60
N ALA A 132 6.26 9.68 5.95
CA ALA A 132 6.49 8.24 5.91
C ALA A 132 5.59 7.48 6.89
N SER A 133 5.43 8.00 8.12
CA SER A 133 4.54 7.42 9.12
C SER A 133 3.08 7.47 8.68
N VAL A 134 2.62 8.61 8.15
CA VAL A 134 1.26 8.72 7.59
C VAL A 134 1.06 7.71 6.47
N ALA A 135 2.01 7.62 5.52
CA ALA A 135 1.94 6.68 4.41
C ALA A 135 1.78 5.22 4.87
N SER A 136 2.61 4.82 5.83
CA SER A 136 2.71 3.43 6.30
C SER A 136 1.55 3.04 7.22
N LEU A 137 1.21 3.87 8.20
CA LEU A 137 0.19 3.56 9.20
C LEU A 137 -1.21 3.53 8.59
N THR A 138 -1.51 4.45 7.68
CA THR A 138 -2.80 4.45 6.99
C THR A 138 -2.93 3.26 6.04
N ALA A 139 -1.84 2.83 5.40
CA ALA A 139 -1.85 1.60 4.60
C ALA A 139 -2.14 0.35 5.43
N LEU A 140 -1.50 0.24 6.61
CA LEU A 140 -1.72 -0.87 7.55
C LEU A 140 -3.15 -0.86 8.09
N ALA A 141 -3.68 0.31 8.45
CA ALA A 141 -5.06 0.44 8.90
C ALA A 141 -6.07 0.06 7.79
N ALA A 142 -5.82 0.48 6.54
CA ALA A 142 -6.65 0.07 5.41
C ALA A 142 -6.64 -1.45 5.17
N LEU A 143 -5.47 -2.09 5.34
CA LEU A 143 -5.31 -3.55 5.29
C LEU A 143 -6.08 -4.26 6.41
N LEU A 144 -6.01 -3.75 7.63
CA LEU A 144 -6.74 -4.31 8.78
C LEU A 144 -8.25 -4.27 8.53
N ILE A 145 -8.77 -3.15 8.04
CA ILE A 145 -10.19 -3.03 7.67
C ILE A 145 -10.54 -4.00 6.54
N ALA A 146 -9.68 -4.12 5.52
CA ALA A 146 -9.91 -5.08 4.44
C ALA A 146 -10.00 -6.53 4.93
N ALA A 147 -9.13 -6.94 5.86
CA ALA A 147 -9.17 -8.27 6.46
C ALA A 147 -10.48 -8.54 7.21
N SER A 148 -11.05 -7.53 7.87
CA SER A 148 -12.33 -7.64 8.57
C SER A 148 -13.53 -7.90 7.63
N PHE A 149 -13.45 -7.45 6.38
CA PHE A 149 -14.48 -7.76 5.38
C PHE A 149 -14.45 -9.23 4.98
N GLN A 150 -13.26 -9.82 4.86
CA GLN A 150 -13.11 -11.24 4.52
C GLN A 150 -13.63 -12.16 5.63
N SER A 151 -13.44 -11.78 6.90
CA SER A 151 -13.90 -12.57 8.05
C SER A 151 -15.42 -12.50 8.30
N SER A 152 -16.13 -11.64 7.56
CA SER A 152 -17.57 -11.43 7.72
C SER A 152 -18.41 -12.30 6.76
N LEU A 153 -17.77 -13.11 5.91
CA LEU A 153 -18.44 -14.07 5.04
C LEU A 153 -18.82 -15.33 5.85
N PRO A 154 -20.04 -15.88 5.71
CA PRO A 154 -20.40 -17.14 6.36
C PRO A 154 -19.49 -18.28 5.87
N ALA A 155 -19.05 -19.13 6.80
CA ALA A 155 -18.19 -20.29 6.56
C ALA A 155 -18.90 -21.42 5.81
#